data_AF-A0A9D7XF72-F1
#
_entry.id   AF-A0A9D7XF72-F1
#
_cell.length_a   1.000
_cell.length_b   1.000
_cell.length_c   1.000
_cell.angle_alpha   90.00
_cell.angle_beta   90.00
_cell.angle_gamma   90.00
#
_symmetry.space_group_name_H-M   'P 1'
#
loop_
_entity.id
_entity.type
_entity.pdbx_description
1 polymer ?
#
loop_
_entity_poly.entity_id
_entity_poly.type
_entity_poly.pdbx_seq_one_letter_code
_entity_poly.pdbx_strand_id
1 'polypeptide(L)' 'MSANPGAEHWRALLIDAAMAAYEQAGLSGLCHEGRWECALAALRRTPLPSVQPDDPS' A
#
# COMPACT_ATOMS: atom_id res chain seq x y z
N MET A 1 2.87 -23.12 -8.53
CA MET A 1 3.47 -21.88 -7.96
C MET A 1 2.91 -21.73 -6.57
N SER A 2 3.70 -22.04 -5.53
CA SER A 2 3.27 -21.71 -4.16
C SER A 2 3.30 -20.18 -4.03
N ALA A 3 2.20 -19.57 -3.59
CA ALA A 3 2.17 -18.14 -3.32
C ALA A 3 3.15 -17.85 -2.17
N ASN A 4 4.06 -16.89 -2.35
CA ASN A 4 4.94 -16.46 -1.27
C ASN A 4 4.07 -15.77 -0.20
N PRO A 5 3.89 -16.35 1.00
CA PRO A 5 2.99 -15.80 2.02
C PRO A 5 3.43 -14.41 2.49
N GLY A 6 4.73 -14.10 2.41
CA GLY A 6 5.24 -12.75 2.65
C GLY A 6 4.76 -11.77 1.58
N ALA A 7 4.82 -12.15 0.30
CA ALA A 7 4.36 -11.29 -0.79
C ALA A 7 2.85 -10.97 -0.69
N GLU A 8 2.03 -11.94 -0.27
CA GLU A 8 0.60 -11.71 -0.04
C GLU A 8 0.35 -10.80 1.18
N HIS A 9 1.11 -10.98 2.25
CA HIS A 9 1.04 -10.10 3.42
C HIS A 9 1.34 -8.64 3.06
N TRP A 10 2.42 -8.39 2.31
CA TRP A 10 2.76 -7.03 1.86
C TRP A 10 1.74 -6.45 0.89
N ARG A 11 1.18 -7.27 0.00
CA ARG A 11 0.08 -6.86 -0.88
C ARG A 11 -1.12 -6.37 -0.07
N ALA A 12 -1.56 -7.15 0.92
CA ALA A 12 -2.69 -6.78 1.78
C ALA A 12 -2.41 -5.46 2.52
N LEU A 13 -1.24 -5.32 3.14
CA LEU A 13 -0.85 -4.09 3.85
C LEU A 13 -0.85 -2.85 2.96
N LEU A 14 -0.36 -2.96 1.72
CA LEU A 14 -0.35 -1.85 0.78
C LEU A 14 -1.77 -1.45 0.35
N ILE A 15 -2.64 -2.43 0.10
CA ILE A 15 -4.03 -2.19 -0.27
C ILE A 15 -4.76 -1.49 0.88
N ASP A 16 -4.61 -1.99 2.11
CA ASP A 16 -5.23 -1.40 3.30
C ASP A 16 -4.77 0.04 3.53
N ALA A 17 -3.47 0.31 3.41
CA ALA A 17 -2.92 1.65 3.54
C ALA A 17 -3.49 2.62 2.48
N ALA A 18 -3.63 2.17 1.23
CA ALA A 18 -4.19 2.97 0.15
C ALA A 18 -5.68 3.27 0.37
N MET A 19 -6.47 2.25 0.76
CA MET A 19 -7.90 2.39 1.04
C MET A 19 -8.15 3.37 2.20
N ALA A 20 -7.45 3.18 3.32
CA ALA A 20 -7.59 4.05 4.49
C ALA A 20 -7.29 5.52 4.16
N ALA A 21 -6.24 5.77 3.38
CA ALA A 21 -5.88 7.13 2.97
C ALA A 21 -6.91 7.74 2.01
N TYR A 22 -7.45 6.95 1.06
CA TYR A 22 -8.49 7.39 0.14
C TYR A 22 -9.80 7.76 0.86
N GLU A 23 -10.23 6.93 1.82
CA GLU A 23 -11.42 7.15 2.62
C GLU A 23 -11.27 8.37 3.53
N GLN A 24 -10.13 8.49 4.22
CA GLN A 24 -9.85 9.61 5.11
C GLN A 24 -9.78 10.95 4.34
N ALA A 25 -9.18 10.94 3.15
CA ALA A 25 -9.18 12.09 2.25
C ALA A 25 -10.62 12.48 1.86
N GLY A 26 -11.50 11.50 1.66
CA GLY A 26 -12.91 11.74 1.39
C GLY A 26 -13.67 12.34 2.55
N LEU A 27 -13.43 11.85 3.77
CA LEU A 27 -13.97 12.45 5.00
C LEU A 27 -13.47 13.89 5.20
N SER A 28 -12.27 14.19 4.72
CA SER A 28 -11.67 15.54 4.75
C SER A 28 -12.18 16.47 3.64
N GLY A 29 -13.11 16.01 2.80
CA GLY A 29 -13.74 16.83 1.76
C GLY A 29 -13.00 16.88 0.42
N LEU A 30 -11.96 16.07 0.21
CA LEU A 30 -11.25 16.04 -1.06
C LEU A 30 -12.11 15.44 -2.18
N CYS A 31 -11.93 15.98 -3.39
CA CYS A 31 -12.48 15.42 -4.62
C CYS A 31 -11.84 14.06 -4.94
N HIS A 32 -12.36 13.36 -5.96
CA HIS A 32 -11.87 12.04 -6.34
C HIS A 32 -10.35 12.01 -6.63
N GLU A 33 -9.85 13.00 -7.38
CA GLU A 33 -8.43 13.12 -7.70
C GLU A 33 -7.57 13.36 -6.45
N GLY A 34 -7.99 14.27 -5.57
CA GLY A 34 -7.28 14.52 -4.31
C GLY A 34 -7.26 13.30 -3.38
N ARG A 35 -8.33 12.48 -3.38
CA ARG A 35 -8.32 11.19 -2.65
C ARG A 35 -7.34 10.19 -3.26
N TRP A 36 -7.27 10.15 -4.58
CA TRP A 36 -6.34 9.28 -5.31
C TRP A 36 -4.88 9.65 -5.04
N GLU A 37 -4.55 10.94 -5.04
CA GLU A 37 -3.21 11.42 -4.67
C GLU A 37 -2.83 11.02 -3.24
N CYS A 38 -3.77 11.10 -2.29
CA CYS A 38 -3.55 10.65 -0.91
C CYS A 38 -3.27 9.14 -0.83
N ALA A 39 -4.01 8.32 -1.57
CA ALA A 39 -3.79 6.87 -1.64
C ALA A 39 -2.41 6.53 -2.21
N LEU A 40 -2.01 7.18 -3.31
CA LEU A 40 -0.68 7.06 -3.90
C LEU A 40 0.43 7.49 -2.92
N ALA A 41 0.21 8.58 -2.19
CA ALA A 41 1.16 9.05 -1.20
C ALA A 41 1.27 8.09 -0.01
N ALA A 42 0.21 7.38 0.37
CA ALA A 42 0.27 6.32 1.37
C ALA A 42 1.13 5.14 0.86
N LEU A 43 0.86 4.64 -0.34
CA LEU A 43 1.66 3.56 -0.97
C LEU A 43 3.16 3.88 -1.01
N ARG A 44 3.53 5.11 -1.35
CA ARG A 44 4.93 5.56 -1.40
C ARG A 44 5.61 5.67 -0.04
N ARG A 45 4.83 5.88 1.02
CA ARG A 45 5.34 6.05 2.39
C ARG A 45 5.31 4.76 3.20
N THR A 46 4.52 3.77 2.80
CA THR A 46 4.50 2.45 3.44
C THR A 46 5.89 1.81 3.32
N PRO A 47 6.56 1.52 4.46
CA PRO A 47 7.86 0.90 4.41
C PRO A 47 7.73 -0.52 3.87
N LEU A 48 8.52 -0.84 2.85
CA LEU A 48 8.65 -2.19 2.32
C LEU A 48 9.90 -2.84 2.92
N PRO A 49 9.87 -4.16 3.15
CA PRO A 49 11.09 -4.87 3.51
C PRO A 49 12.08 -4.72 2.37
N SER A 50 13.36 -4.58 2.71
CA SER A 50 14.42 -4.67 1.71
C SER A 50 14.45 -6.10 1.18
N VAL A 51 13.90 -6.34 -0.01
CA VAL A 51 14.15 -7.58 -0.73
C VAL A 51 15.58 -7.52 -1.26
N GLN A 52 16.48 -8.31 -0.67
CA GLN A 52 17.79 -8.54 -1.26
C GLN A 52 17.59 -9.49 -2.46
N PRO A 53 18.18 -9.24 -3.63
CA PRO A 53 17.96 -10.06 -4.83
C PRO A 53 18.47 -11.51 -4.72
N ASP A 54 19.11 -11.91 -3.61
CA ASP A 54 19.58 -13.27 -3.31
C ASP A 54 19.36 -13.62 -1.82
N ASP A 55 18.12 -13.60 -1.34
CA ASP A 55 17.77 -14.20 -0.04
C ASP A 55 17.20 -15.61 -0.28
N PRO A 56 18.01 -16.70 -0.17
CA PRO A 56 17.51 -18.06 -0.31
C PRO A 56 16.72 -18.43 0.95
N SER A 57 15.39 -18.46 0.83
CA SER A 57 14.50 -19.05 1.83
C SER A 57 14.81 -20.52 2.10
#